data_AF-A0A970AT77-F1
#
_entry.id   AF-A0A970AT77-F1
#
_cell.length_a   1.000
_cell.length_b   1.000
_cell.length_c   1.000
_cell.angle_alpha   90.00
_cell.angle_beta   90.00
_cell.angle_gamma   90.00
#
_symmetry.space_group_name_H-M   'P 1'
#
loop_
_entity.id
_entity.type
_entity.pdbx_description
1 polymer ?
#
loop_
_entity_poly.entity_id
_entity_poly.type
_entity_poly.pdbx_seq_one_letter_code
_entity_poly.pdbx_strand_id
1 'polypeptide(L)'
;MSNLVVLNLGKGDLHNGLPFVTAWLPSPNTPQSRQITGSLPTAPDILDLYRRWQLLYELLYQARSLTIRRRQPQPIDEDIEIDDSDVTHVCDADFYEVSQELQNRIDTWLDSEGFSDISRQLYKQLDSAQEIRVIIQTEDNQLRKLPWYTWRFFRDYPLAEVSLSPLNFEPGKVVQNSAKQVRILAILGDSAGIDIEADKRLLENLKDAQTVFLVEPQRRKLNEQLWDNQGWDILFFAGHSSTQVDGGSGQIYINPTESLTITQLKNALNEAIARGLQL
;
A
#
# COMPACT_ATOMS: atom_id res chain seq x y z
N MET A 1 -17.82 -16.00 2.83
CA MET A 1 -18.29 -14.68 2.34
C MET A 1 -17.55 -13.64 3.16
N SER A 2 -16.80 -12.74 2.53
CA SER A 2 -16.08 -11.68 3.25
C SER A 2 -17.06 -10.62 3.76
N ASN A 3 -16.95 -10.21 5.02
CA ASN A 3 -17.66 -9.02 5.51
C ASN A 3 -17.09 -7.77 4.81
N LEU A 4 -17.95 -6.77 4.57
CA LEU A 4 -17.54 -5.51 3.97
C LEU A 4 -17.89 -4.37 4.91
N VAL A 5 -16.96 -3.43 5.07
CA VAL A 5 -17.15 -2.16 5.76
C VAL A 5 -16.70 -1.08 4.80
N VAL A 6 -17.56 -0.10 4.54
CA VAL A 6 -17.18 1.10 3.78
C VAL A 6 -17.21 2.29 4.72
N LEU A 7 -16.04 2.82 5.04
CA LEU A 7 -15.84 4.01 5.86
C LEU A 7 -15.62 5.22 4.95
N ASN A 8 -16.66 6.01 4.73
CA ASN A 8 -16.58 7.23 3.95
C ASN A 8 -16.28 8.41 4.87
N LEU A 9 -15.12 9.04 4.67
CA LEU A 9 -14.64 10.17 5.47
C LEU A 9 -15.20 11.52 5.01
N GLY A 10 -15.96 11.54 3.91
CA GLY A 10 -16.59 12.73 3.37
C GLY A 10 -15.59 13.76 2.85
N LYS A 11 -16.00 15.03 2.87
CA LYS A 11 -15.14 16.18 2.57
C LYS A 11 -14.54 16.70 3.88
N GLY A 12 -13.23 16.77 3.94
CA GLY A 12 -12.47 17.29 5.07
C GLY A 12 -11.04 16.77 5.05
N ASP A 13 -10.28 17.14 6.07
CA ASP A 13 -8.86 16.81 6.19
C ASP A 13 -8.45 16.86 7.67
N LEU A 14 -7.18 16.60 7.96
CA LEU A 14 -6.65 16.61 9.33
C LEU A 14 -6.68 18.01 9.99
N HIS A 15 -6.69 19.10 9.24
CA HIS A 15 -6.69 20.47 9.78
C HIS A 15 -8.10 20.97 10.09
N ASN A 16 -9.06 20.66 9.23
CA ASN A 16 -10.44 21.09 9.31
C ASN A 16 -11.36 20.06 9.99
N GLY A 17 -10.86 18.84 10.19
CA GLY A 17 -11.62 17.71 10.72
C GLY A 17 -12.52 17.07 9.66
N LEU A 18 -13.20 16.00 10.05
CA LEU A 18 -14.13 15.26 9.20
C LEU A 18 -15.50 15.30 9.86
N PRO A 19 -16.32 16.34 9.60
CA PRO A 19 -17.56 16.56 10.33
C PRO A 19 -18.65 15.54 10.00
N PHE A 20 -18.52 14.82 8.89
CA PHE A 20 -19.50 13.84 8.44
C PHE A 20 -18.80 12.57 7.91
N VAL A 21 -18.59 11.63 8.81
CA VAL A 21 -18.08 10.29 8.51
C VAL A 21 -19.24 9.31 8.51
N THR A 22 -19.22 8.35 7.58
CA THR A 22 -20.24 7.28 7.55
C THR A 22 -19.59 5.92 7.44
N ALA A 23 -20.10 4.96 8.21
CA ALA A 23 -19.73 3.56 8.10
C ALA A 23 -20.93 2.77 7.58
N TRP A 24 -20.77 2.16 6.42
CA TRP A 24 -21.78 1.30 5.80
C TRP A 24 -21.36 -0.16 5.91
N LEU A 25 -22.26 -0.96 6.49
CA LEU A 25 -22.10 -2.40 6.68
C LEU A 25 -23.23 -3.13 5.94
N PRO A 26 -22.98 -3.63 4.72
CA PRO A 26 -23.93 -4.51 4.04
C PRO A 26 -24.01 -5.86 4.76
N SER A 27 -25.24 -6.31 5.04
CA SER A 27 -25.48 -7.66 5.53
C SER A 27 -25.71 -8.59 4.34
N PRO A 28 -24.98 -9.70 4.22
CA PRO A 28 -25.14 -10.63 3.08
C PRO A 28 -26.51 -11.31 3.06
N ASN A 29 -27.21 -11.39 4.21
CA ASN A 29 -28.43 -12.19 4.35
C ASN A 29 -29.68 -11.38 4.73
N THR A 30 -29.58 -10.05 4.87
CA THR A 30 -30.74 -9.18 5.16
C THR A 30 -30.71 -7.92 4.31
N PRO A 31 -31.84 -7.48 3.74
CA PRO A 31 -31.94 -6.24 2.97
C PRO A 31 -31.72 -4.96 3.82
N GLN A 32 -31.60 -5.11 5.15
CA GLN A 32 -31.23 -4.02 6.04
C GLN A 32 -29.72 -3.82 6.05
N SER A 33 -29.19 -3.09 5.06
CA SER A 33 -27.87 -2.49 5.20
C SER A 33 -27.92 -1.43 6.30
N ARG A 34 -26.91 -1.42 7.18
CA ARG A 34 -26.82 -0.39 8.23
C ARG A 34 -25.82 0.67 7.84
N GLN A 35 -26.21 1.92 8.03
CA GLN A 35 -25.33 3.07 7.93
C GLN A 35 -25.29 3.75 9.29
N ILE A 36 -24.08 3.99 9.78
CA ILE A 36 -23.82 4.72 11.01
C ILE A 36 -23.10 6.00 10.62
N THR A 37 -23.44 7.10 11.29
CA THR A 37 -22.81 8.40 11.07
C THR A 37 -21.97 8.78 12.28
N GLY A 38 -20.90 9.52 12.06
CA GLY A 38 -20.04 10.05 13.10
C GLY A 38 -19.24 11.24 12.57
N SER A 39 -18.25 11.66 13.35
CA SER A 39 -17.31 12.71 12.98
C SER A 39 -15.94 12.43 13.57
N LEU A 40 -14.90 13.00 12.97
CA LEU A 40 -13.55 13.01 13.52
C LEU A 40 -13.11 14.46 13.73
N PRO A 41 -12.50 14.78 14.88
CA PRO A 41 -12.03 16.13 15.17
C PRO A 41 -10.80 16.47 14.32
N THR A 42 -10.35 17.72 14.41
CA THR A 42 -9.07 18.14 13.84
C THR A 42 -7.92 17.37 14.51
N ALA A 43 -6.92 17.00 13.73
CA ALA A 43 -5.71 16.31 14.16
C ALA A 43 -4.50 16.69 13.28
N PRO A 44 -4.17 17.99 13.14
CA PRO A 44 -3.08 18.43 12.28
C PRO A 44 -1.72 17.89 12.73
N ASP A 45 -1.57 17.58 14.01
CA ASP A 45 -0.37 17.01 14.61
C ASP A 45 -0.05 15.58 14.11
N ILE A 46 -1.03 14.82 13.62
CA ILE A 46 -0.78 13.55 12.92
C ILE A 46 0.09 13.79 11.69
N LEU A 47 -0.14 14.88 10.96
CA LEU A 47 0.64 15.19 9.77
C LEU A 47 2.08 15.55 10.12
N ASP A 48 2.30 16.28 11.22
CA ASP A 48 3.64 16.63 11.68
C ASP A 48 4.41 15.39 12.16
N LEU A 49 3.75 14.48 12.87
CA LEU A 49 4.30 13.17 13.23
C LEU A 49 4.63 12.32 12.01
N TYR A 50 3.74 12.29 11.01
CA TYR A 50 3.96 11.56 9.77
C TYR A 50 5.17 12.11 8.99
N ARG A 51 5.32 13.45 8.90
CA ARG A 51 6.48 14.09 8.28
C ARG A 51 7.77 13.76 9.03
N ARG A 52 7.76 13.80 10.37
CA ARG A 52 8.91 13.44 11.20
C ARG A 52 9.29 11.97 11.00
N TRP A 53 8.30 11.08 11.01
CA TRP A 53 8.49 9.66 10.71
C TRP A 53 9.14 9.45 9.34
N GLN A 54 8.64 10.13 8.30
CA GLN A 54 9.19 10.04 6.95
C GLN A 54 10.65 10.50 6.89
N LEU A 55 10.95 11.64 7.53
CA LEU A 55 12.32 12.17 7.57
C LEU A 55 13.29 11.21 8.27
N LEU A 56 12.89 10.64 9.42
CA LEU A 56 13.72 9.68 10.14
C LEU A 56 13.90 8.38 9.35
N TYR A 57 12.86 7.91 8.67
CA TYR A 57 12.94 6.76 7.76
C TYR A 57 13.94 7.02 6.63
N GLU A 58 13.85 8.18 5.97
CA GLU A 58 14.74 8.55 4.86
C GLU A 58 16.20 8.63 5.33
N LEU A 59 16.48 9.23 6.49
CA LEU A 59 17.82 9.32 7.06
C LEU A 59 18.38 7.92 7.39
N LEU A 60 17.60 7.06 8.03
CA LEU A 60 18.01 5.69 8.33
C LEU A 60 18.24 4.88 7.04
N TYR A 61 17.36 5.02 6.06
CA TYR A 61 17.51 4.37 4.76
C TYR A 61 18.79 4.84 4.05
N GLN A 62 19.07 6.14 4.05
CA GLN A 62 20.30 6.69 3.47
C GLN A 62 21.55 6.16 4.19
N ALA A 63 21.60 6.22 5.52
CA ALA A 63 22.73 5.70 6.30
C ALA A 63 22.99 4.20 6.02
N ARG A 64 21.92 3.41 5.88
CA ARG A 64 22.01 1.97 5.58
C ARG A 64 22.36 1.70 4.12
N SER A 65 21.82 2.46 3.17
CA SER A 65 22.14 2.32 1.75
C SER A 65 23.61 2.66 1.43
N LEU A 66 24.19 3.67 2.10
CA LEU A 66 25.62 3.97 2.04
C LEU A 66 26.46 2.80 2.57
N THR A 67 26.01 2.14 3.64
CA THR A 67 26.67 0.96 4.20
C THR A 67 26.63 -0.23 3.23
N ILE A 68 25.54 -0.40 2.48
CA ILE A 68 25.39 -1.45 1.45
C ILE A 68 26.29 -1.17 0.25
N ARG A 69 26.39 0.10 -0.20
CA ARG A 69 27.32 0.49 -1.30
C ARG A 69 28.79 0.26 -0.95
N ARG A 70 29.18 0.41 0.33
CA ARG A 70 30.55 0.11 0.80
C ARG A 70 30.91 -1.38 0.79
N ARG A 71 29.93 -2.29 0.71
CA ARG A 71 30.17 -3.75 0.64
C ARG A 71 30.33 -4.31 -0.77
N GLN A 72 30.12 -3.49 -1.81
CA GLN A 72 30.49 -3.87 -3.19
C GLN A 72 31.92 -3.39 -3.48
N PRO A 73 32.86 -4.27 -3.87
CA PRO A 73 34.20 -3.85 -4.27
C PRO A 73 34.11 -3.18 -5.65
N GLN A 74 34.02 -1.86 -5.68
CA GLN A 74 34.35 -1.06 -6.86
C GLN A 74 35.81 -0.58 -6.75
N PRO A 75 36.57 -0.51 -7.86
CA PRO A 75 37.94 -0.01 -7.83
C PRO A 75 37.95 1.45 -7.37
N ILE A 76 38.81 1.74 -6.41
CA ILE A 76 39.03 3.04 -5.80
C ILE A 76 39.62 3.98 -6.85
N ASP A 77 39.06 5.19 -6.98
CA ASP A 77 39.83 6.38 -7.33
C ASP A 77 39.29 7.59 -6.54
N GLU A 78 40.21 8.18 -5.78
CA GLU A 78 40.30 9.56 -5.31
C GLU A 78 39.36 10.06 -4.17
N ASP A 79 39.97 10.15 -2.99
CA ASP A 79 39.82 11.17 -1.94
C ASP A 79 38.40 11.68 -1.62
N ILE A 80 37.72 10.94 -0.75
CA ILE A 80 36.67 11.49 0.10
C ILE A 80 37.21 11.48 1.54
N GLU A 81 37.83 12.58 1.96
CA GLU A 81 37.99 12.89 3.39
C GLU A 81 36.59 13.15 3.95
N ILE A 82 36.12 12.24 4.80
CA ILE A 82 34.89 12.43 5.58
C ILE A 82 35.30 13.04 6.90
N ASP A 83 34.87 14.27 7.13
CA ASP A 83 34.86 14.89 8.45
C ASP A 83 33.96 14.02 9.36
N ASP A 84 34.53 13.47 10.43
CA ASP A 84 33.81 12.65 11.44
C ASP A 84 32.75 13.48 12.22
N SER A 85 32.47 14.72 11.82
CA SER A 85 31.55 15.65 12.46
C SER A 85 30.07 15.43 12.09
N ASP A 86 29.74 14.75 11.00
CA ASP A 86 28.34 14.49 10.62
C ASP A 86 27.81 13.20 11.26
N VAL A 87 27.84 13.18 12.59
CA VAL A 87 27.07 12.23 13.40
C VAL A 87 25.59 12.57 13.20
N THR A 88 24.95 11.94 12.21
CA THR A 88 23.49 11.86 12.17
C THR A 88 23.05 10.97 13.34
N HIS A 89 22.85 11.59 14.50
CA HIS A 89 22.33 11.02 15.75
C HIS A 89 20.87 10.49 15.62
N VAL A 90 20.46 10.00 14.45
CA VAL A 90 19.17 9.31 14.31
C VAL A 90 19.43 7.84 14.59
N CYS A 91 19.05 7.40 15.78
CA CYS A 91 19.16 6.00 16.14
C CYS A 91 17.83 5.27 15.87
N ASP A 92 17.91 3.93 15.78
CA ASP A 92 16.73 3.09 15.62
C ASP A 92 15.68 3.30 16.72
N ALA A 93 16.11 3.73 17.91
CA ALA A 93 15.19 4.06 19.00
C ALA A 93 14.34 5.30 18.68
N ASP A 94 14.93 6.37 18.13
CA ASP A 94 14.18 7.58 17.77
C ASP A 94 13.10 7.28 16.70
N PHE A 95 13.45 6.43 15.73
CA PHE A 95 12.51 6.00 14.69
C PHE A 95 11.39 5.11 15.25
N TYR A 96 11.73 4.23 16.18
CA TYR A 96 10.73 3.41 16.88
C TYR A 96 9.78 4.28 17.71
N GLU A 97 10.32 5.24 18.46
CA GLU A 97 9.54 6.17 19.29
C GLU A 97 8.54 6.98 18.46
N VAL A 98 8.99 7.61 17.36
CA VAL A 98 8.06 8.37 16.49
C VAL A 98 7.00 7.46 15.84
N SER A 99 7.36 6.21 15.53
CA SER A 99 6.41 5.24 14.97
C SER A 99 5.31 4.89 15.98
N GLN A 100 5.68 4.71 17.25
CA GLN A 100 4.73 4.48 18.34
C GLN A 100 3.88 5.73 18.63
N GLU A 101 4.48 6.92 18.62
CA GLU A 101 3.77 8.18 18.81
C GLU A 101 2.71 8.40 17.70
N LEU A 102 3.09 8.18 16.44
CA LEU A 102 2.17 8.26 15.30
C LEU A 102 1.01 7.27 15.43
N GLN A 103 1.32 5.99 15.74
CA GLN A 103 0.31 4.96 15.93
C GLN A 103 -0.67 5.31 17.05
N ASN A 104 -0.16 5.69 18.23
CA ASN A 104 -0.97 6.07 19.38
C ASN A 104 -1.85 7.30 19.07
N ARG A 105 -1.33 8.24 18.29
CA ARG A 105 -2.08 9.44 17.93
C ARG A 105 -3.21 9.14 16.95
N ILE A 106 -2.99 8.26 15.98
CA ILE A 106 -4.02 7.75 15.06
C ILE A 106 -5.09 7.01 15.86
N ASP A 107 -4.70 6.11 16.77
CA ASP A 107 -5.64 5.37 17.62
C ASP A 107 -6.48 6.33 18.48
N THR A 108 -5.86 7.33 19.11
CA THR A 108 -6.56 8.36 19.92
C THR A 108 -7.54 9.17 19.08
N TRP A 109 -7.18 9.49 17.83
CA TRP A 109 -8.06 10.21 16.91
C TRP A 109 -9.29 9.38 16.53
N LEU A 110 -9.09 8.10 16.22
CA LEU A 110 -10.15 7.14 15.86
C LEU A 110 -10.96 6.67 17.09
N ASP A 111 -10.48 6.91 18.30
CA ASP A 111 -11.20 6.71 19.55
C ASP A 111 -11.96 7.96 20.05
N SER A 112 -11.95 9.05 19.26
CA SER A 112 -12.67 10.28 19.61
C SER A 112 -14.18 10.07 19.77
N GLU A 113 -14.80 10.91 20.59
CA GLU A 113 -16.22 10.80 20.94
C GLU A 113 -17.13 10.74 19.70
N GLY A 114 -16.86 11.58 18.70
CA GLY A 114 -17.63 11.65 17.45
C GLY A 114 -17.54 10.37 16.59
N PHE A 115 -16.52 9.55 16.76
CA PHE A 115 -16.33 8.30 16.02
C PHE A 115 -16.68 7.06 16.85
N SER A 116 -16.87 7.21 18.15
CA SER A 116 -17.05 6.11 19.10
C SER A 116 -18.19 5.15 18.74
N ASP A 117 -19.30 5.66 18.20
CA ASP A 117 -20.43 4.82 17.80
C ASP A 117 -20.14 3.99 16.55
N ILE A 118 -19.36 4.50 15.60
CA ILE A 118 -18.87 3.71 14.47
C ILE A 118 -18.01 2.57 15.01
N SER A 119 -16.96 2.88 15.79
CA SER A 119 -16.08 1.88 16.38
C SER A 119 -16.87 0.81 17.14
N ARG A 120 -17.77 1.20 18.04
CA ARG A 120 -18.59 0.29 18.85
C ARG A 120 -19.41 -0.67 17.98
N GLN A 121 -19.98 -0.19 16.87
CA GLN A 121 -20.75 -1.04 15.98
C GLN A 121 -19.86 -1.98 15.16
N LEU A 122 -18.67 -1.56 14.73
CA LEU A 122 -17.71 -2.46 14.08
C LEU A 122 -17.37 -3.63 15.01
N TYR A 123 -16.99 -3.34 16.25
CA TYR A 123 -16.68 -4.38 17.26
C TYR A 123 -17.87 -5.28 17.61
N LYS A 124 -19.09 -4.73 17.56
CA LYS A 124 -20.31 -5.50 17.90
C LYS A 124 -20.77 -6.43 16.77
N GLN A 125 -20.60 -6.01 15.52
CA GLN A 125 -21.20 -6.70 14.37
C GLN A 125 -20.22 -7.64 13.66
N LEU A 126 -18.91 -7.38 13.77
CA LEU A 126 -17.90 -8.12 13.04
C LEU A 126 -17.29 -9.21 13.94
N ASP A 127 -17.05 -10.37 13.32
CA ASP A 127 -16.36 -11.50 13.94
C ASP A 127 -14.87 -11.47 13.55
N SER A 128 -13.99 -11.50 14.55
CA SER A 128 -12.53 -11.49 14.36
C SER A 128 -12.01 -12.74 13.64
N ALA A 129 -12.79 -13.83 13.62
CA ALA A 129 -12.45 -15.05 12.91
C ALA A 129 -12.87 -15.04 11.42
N GLN A 130 -13.46 -13.96 10.93
CA GLN A 130 -13.91 -13.83 9.54
C GLN A 130 -13.09 -12.81 8.76
N GLU A 131 -12.94 -13.06 7.46
CA GLU A 131 -12.36 -12.10 6.52
C GLU A 131 -13.22 -10.84 6.45
N ILE A 132 -12.59 -9.68 6.63
CA ILE A 132 -13.25 -8.38 6.60
C ILE A 132 -12.52 -7.48 5.61
N ARG A 133 -13.24 -6.89 4.67
CA ARG A 133 -12.72 -5.85 3.78
C ARG A 133 -13.16 -4.49 4.32
N VAL A 134 -12.22 -3.63 4.64
CA VAL A 134 -12.46 -2.27 5.09
C VAL A 134 -12.03 -1.31 3.99
N ILE A 135 -12.99 -0.64 3.35
CA ILE A 135 -12.73 0.36 2.33
C ILE A 135 -12.83 1.75 2.96
N ILE A 136 -11.74 2.51 2.93
CA ILE A 136 -11.70 3.89 3.38
C ILE A 136 -11.88 4.79 2.16
N GLN A 137 -12.95 5.58 2.15
CA GLN A 137 -13.23 6.52 1.06
C GLN A 137 -12.86 7.95 1.45
N THR A 138 -12.00 8.57 0.65
CA THR A 138 -11.57 9.96 0.85
C THR A 138 -10.99 10.54 -0.44
N GLU A 139 -11.15 11.85 -0.64
CA GLU A 139 -10.43 12.61 -1.69
C GLU A 139 -9.17 13.29 -1.17
N ASP A 140 -8.94 13.30 0.15
CA ASP A 140 -7.77 13.95 0.71
C ASP A 140 -6.51 13.08 0.57
N ASN A 141 -5.47 13.65 -0.03
CA ASN A 141 -4.23 12.94 -0.30
C ASN A 141 -3.42 12.63 0.97
N GLN A 142 -3.57 13.41 2.05
CA GLN A 142 -2.85 13.16 3.30
C GLN A 142 -3.48 11.98 4.03
N LEU A 143 -4.82 11.93 4.10
CA LEU A 143 -5.57 10.81 4.64
C LEU A 143 -5.28 9.51 3.88
N ARG A 144 -5.13 9.55 2.54
CA ARG A 144 -4.72 8.35 1.77
C ARG A 144 -3.35 7.81 2.15
N LYS A 145 -2.44 8.66 2.65
CA LYS A 145 -1.08 8.30 3.03
C LYS A 145 -0.96 7.84 4.47
N LEU A 146 -2.00 7.96 5.28
CA LEU A 146 -1.96 7.49 6.66
C LEU A 146 -1.77 5.97 6.70
N PRO A 147 -0.99 5.45 7.67
CA PRO A 147 -0.77 4.02 7.82
C PRO A 147 -2.00 3.37 8.48
N TRP A 148 -3.13 3.32 7.76
CA TRP A 148 -4.43 2.88 8.30
C TRP A 148 -4.41 1.50 8.96
N TYR A 149 -3.57 0.59 8.46
CA TYR A 149 -3.37 -0.74 9.05
C TYR A 149 -2.85 -0.69 10.50
N THR A 150 -2.26 0.43 10.92
CA THR A 150 -1.80 0.61 12.32
C THR A 150 -2.94 0.87 13.29
N TRP A 151 -4.14 1.21 12.80
CA TRP A 151 -5.35 1.39 13.62
C TRP A 151 -5.63 0.12 14.43
N ARG A 152 -5.90 0.29 15.73
CA ARG A 152 -6.20 -0.79 16.69
C ARG A 152 -7.18 -1.83 16.17
N PHE A 153 -8.17 -1.44 15.39
CA PHE A 153 -9.13 -2.37 14.78
C PHE A 153 -8.46 -3.51 14.02
N PHE A 154 -7.44 -3.24 13.19
CA PHE A 154 -6.76 -4.30 12.42
C PHE A 154 -5.86 -5.21 13.28
N ARG A 155 -5.49 -4.76 14.49
CA ARG A 155 -4.79 -5.61 15.46
C ARG A 155 -5.75 -6.60 16.13
N ASP A 156 -6.97 -6.15 16.41
CA ASP A 156 -8.02 -6.96 17.03
C ASP A 156 -8.72 -7.88 16.00
N TYR A 157 -8.70 -7.50 14.72
CA TYR A 157 -9.27 -8.24 13.59
C TYR A 157 -8.17 -8.59 12.57
N PRO A 158 -7.37 -9.63 12.81
CA PRO A 158 -6.19 -9.94 12.00
C PRO A 158 -6.52 -10.42 10.57
N LEU A 159 -7.76 -10.80 10.30
CA LEU A 159 -8.26 -11.14 8.96
C LEU A 159 -8.95 -9.95 8.27
N ALA A 160 -8.87 -8.75 8.87
CA ALA A 160 -9.34 -7.53 8.25
C ALA A 160 -8.25 -6.91 7.38
N GLU A 161 -8.61 -6.55 6.15
CA GLU A 161 -7.72 -5.88 5.20
C GLU A 161 -8.26 -4.50 4.85
N VAL A 162 -7.36 -3.54 4.71
CA VAL A 162 -7.70 -2.15 4.37
C VAL A 162 -7.48 -1.88 2.88
N SER A 163 -8.40 -1.12 2.28
CA SER A 163 -8.27 -0.62 0.91
C SER A 163 -8.73 0.82 0.84
N LEU A 164 -8.21 1.56 -0.14
CA LEU A 164 -8.57 2.95 -0.36
C LEU A 164 -9.47 3.08 -1.59
N SER A 165 -10.41 4.02 -1.55
CA SER A 165 -11.28 4.33 -2.68
C SER A 165 -11.52 5.85 -2.76
N PRO A 166 -11.64 6.42 -3.96
CA PRO A 166 -12.19 7.78 -4.08
C PRO A 166 -13.65 7.81 -3.61
N LEU A 167 -14.17 9.02 -3.34
CA LEU A 167 -15.59 9.21 -3.02
C LEU A 167 -16.46 8.88 -4.24
N ASN A 168 -15.98 9.22 -5.43
CA ASN A 168 -16.63 8.90 -6.69
C ASN A 168 -15.89 7.73 -7.36
N PHE A 169 -16.53 6.57 -7.43
CA PHE A 169 -16.01 5.42 -8.15
C PHE A 169 -17.09 4.81 -9.03
N GLU A 170 -16.67 4.26 -10.17
CA GLU A 170 -17.50 3.38 -10.96
C GLU A 170 -16.93 1.97 -10.82
N PRO A 171 -17.73 0.98 -10.38
CA PRO A 171 -17.26 -0.40 -10.35
C PRO A 171 -16.94 -0.84 -11.78
N GLY A 172 -15.69 -1.27 -11.99
CA GLY A 172 -15.29 -1.89 -13.25
C GLY A 172 -16.13 -3.14 -13.53
N LYS A 173 -16.30 -3.49 -14.81
CA LYS A 173 -16.90 -4.77 -15.17
C LYS A 173 -15.98 -5.88 -14.68
N VAL A 174 -16.40 -6.62 -13.65
CA VAL A 174 -15.69 -7.82 -13.22
C VAL A 174 -15.89 -8.88 -14.30
N VAL A 175 -14.87 -9.08 -15.14
CA VAL A 175 -14.80 -10.25 -16.01
C VAL A 175 -14.43 -11.42 -15.09
N GLN A 176 -15.42 -12.22 -14.70
CA GLN A 176 -15.12 -13.45 -14.00
C GLN A 176 -14.50 -14.43 -14.99
N ASN A 177 -13.18 -14.59 -14.90
CA ASN A 177 -12.51 -15.71 -15.52
C ASN A 177 -13.02 -16.99 -14.84
N SER A 178 -13.80 -17.78 -15.57
CA SER A 178 -14.28 -19.10 -15.15
C SER A 178 -13.19 -20.18 -15.19
N ALA A 179 -11.94 -19.77 -15.42
CA ALA A 179 -10.78 -20.64 -15.42
C ALA A 179 -10.57 -21.24 -14.01
N LYS A 180 -10.22 -22.53 -13.96
CA LYS A 180 -10.01 -23.24 -12.68
C LYS A 180 -8.69 -22.86 -11.98
N GLN A 181 -7.79 -22.16 -12.64
CA GLN A 181 -6.43 -21.88 -12.17
C GLN A 181 -6.13 -20.39 -12.32
N VAL A 182 -5.66 -19.76 -11.25
CA VAL A 182 -5.31 -18.33 -11.19
C VAL A 182 -4.07 -18.08 -12.03
N ARG A 183 -4.09 -17.12 -12.95
CA ARG A 183 -2.91 -16.72 -13.74
C ARG A 183 -2.22 -15.50 -13.14
N ILE A 184 -0.93 -15.64 -12.85
CA ILE A 184 -0.10 -14.61 -12.26
C ILE A 184 0.98 -14.19 -13.26
N LEU A 185 1.05 -12.91 -13.60
CA LEU A 185 2.21 -12.34 -14.28
C LEU A 185 3.15 -11.76 -13.23
N ALA A 186 4.31 -12.40 -13.03
CA ALA A 186 5.29 -11.98 -12.04
C ALA A 186 6.47 -11.28 -12.71
N ILE A 187 6.62 -9.98 -12.48
CA ILE A 187 7.74 -9.16 -12.94
C ILE A 187 8.79 -9.14 -11.84
N LEU A 188 9.94 -9.75 -12.10
CA LEU A 188 11.11 -9.67 -11.23
C LEU A 188 12.05 -8.61 -11.83
N GLY A 189 11.99 -7.41 -11.26
CA GLY A 189 12.69 -6.22 -11.74
C GLY A 189 14.16 -6.16 -11.31
N ASP A 190 14.70 -4.94 -11.22
CA ASP A 190 16.05 -4.72 -10.71
C ASP A 190 16.19 -5.30 -9.29
N SER A 191 17.10 -6.27 -9.16
CA SER A 191 17.35 -7.06 -7.97
C SER A 191 18.59 -6.61 -7.19
N ALA A 192 19.21 -5.48 -7.56
CA ALA A 192 20.46 -5.02 -6.96
C ALA A 192 20.38 -4.91 -5.42
N GLY A 193 21.03 -5.82 -4.71
CA GLY A 193 21.08 -5.81 -3.24
C GLY A 193 19.81 -6.31 -2.53
N ILE A 194 18.89 -6.97 -3.24
CA ILE A 194 17.70 -7.63 -2.67
C ILE A 194 17.59 -9.09 -3.16
N ASP A 195 17.01 -9.98 -2.35
CA ASP A 195 16.79 -11.39 -2.71
C ASP A 195 15.37 -11.62 -3.25
N ILE A 196 15.23 -11.53 -4.58
CA ILE A 196 13.97 -11.82 -5.30
C ILE A 196 13.74 -13.32 -5.55
N GLU A 197 14.72 -14.19 -5.26
CA GLU A 197 14.56 -15.63 -5.47
C GLU A 197 13.65 -16.24 -4.39
N ALA A 198 13.57 -15.63 -3.21
CA ALA A 198 12.60 -16.00 -2.18
C ALA A 198 11.15 -15.79 -2.68
N ASP A 199 10.86 -14.63 -3.28
CA ASP A 199 9.55 -14.31 -3.86
C ASP A 199 9.19 -15.28 -5.00
N LYS A 200 10.15 -15.55 -5.88
CA LYS A 200 9.98 -16.49 -6.99
C LYS A 200 9.64 -17.89 -6.50
N ARG A 201 10.39 -18.42 -5.53
CA ARG A 201 10.11 -19.74 -4.94
C ARG A 201 8.73 -19.79 -4.29
N LEU A 202 8.29 -18.71 -3.64
CA LEU A 202 6.96 -18.65 -3.05
C LEU A 202 5.88 -18.77 -4.14
N LEU A 203 6.03 -18.01 -5.23
CA LEU A 203 5.08 -18.03 -6.34
C LEU A 203 5.11 -19.33 -7.15
N GLU A 204 6.26 -20.01 -7.26
CA GLU A 204 6.38 -21.34 -7.89
C GLU A 204 5.66 -22.43 -7.10
N ASN A 205 5.55 -22.28 -5.77
CA ASN A 205 4.94 -23.28 -4.89
C ASN A 205 3.41 -23.14 -4.74
N LEU A 206 2.79 -22.18 -5.44
CA LEU A 206 1.34 -22.00 -5.43
C LEU A 206 0.65 -23.11 -6.24
N LYS A 207 -0.12 -23.98 -5.56
CA LYS A 207 -0.74 -25.17 -6.16
C LYS A 207 -1.84 -24.85 -7.17
N ASP A 208 -2.60 -23.78 -6.93
CA ASP A 208 -3.77 -23.40 -7.73
C ASP A 208 -3.52 -22.16 -8.60
N ALA A 209 -2.24 -21.86 -8.87
CA ALA A 209 -1.84 -20.76 -9.73
C ALA A 209 -0.89 -21.20 -10.85
N GLN A 210 -0.98 -20.53 -11.98
CA GLN A 210 0.00 -20.57 -13.06
C GLN A 210 0.74 -19.24 -13.05
N THR A 211 2.00 -19.27 -12.61
CA THR A 211 2.85 -18.08 -12.60
C THR A 211 3.73 -18.03 -13.85
N VAL A 212 3.73 -16.90 -14.55
CA VAL A 212 4.65 -16.60 -15.64
C VAL A 212 5.63 -15.53 -15.16
N PHE A 213 6.91 -15.89 -15.13
CA PHE A 213 7.97 -15.00 -14.66
C PHE A 213 8.60 -14.21 -15.81
N LEU A 214 8.68 -12.90 -15.61
CA LEU A 214 9.49 -11.97 -16.39
C LEU A 214 10.65 -11.50 -15.53
N VAL A 215 11.82 -12.13 -15.71
CA VAL A 215 13.06 -11.75 -15.02
C VAL A 215 13.77 -10.68 -15.82
N GLU A 216 13.94 -9.51 -15.21
CA GLU A 216 14.56 -8.30 -15.75
C GLU A 216 14.14 -8.04 -17.22
N PRO A 217 12.83 -8.03 -17.54
CA PRO A 217 12.39 -7.96 -18.92
C PRO A 217 12.73 -6.62 -19.55
N GLN A 218 12.94 -6.64 -20.87
CA GLN A 218 12.83 -5.42 -21.65
C GLN A 218 11.38 -4.94 -21.72
N ARG A 219 11.17 -3.62 -21.80
CA ARG A 219 9.84 -3.01 -21.90
C ARG A 219 8.94 -3.65 -22.96
N ARG A 220 9.48 -3.99 -24.13
CA ARG A 220 8.72 -4.62 -25.22
C ARG A 220 8.12 -5.96 -24.79
N LYS A 221 8.93 -6.81 -24.16
CA LYS A 221 8.50 -8.15 -23.68
C LYS A 221 7.44 -8.02 -22.59
N LEU A 222 7.58 -7.04 -21.69
CA LEU A 222 6.57 -6.75 -20.68
C LEU A 222 5.22 -6.37 -21.31
N ASN A 223 5.21 -5.45 -22.26
CA ASN A 223 3.99 -5.05 -22.96
C ASN A 223 3.34 -6.21 -23.71
N GLU A 224 4.14 -7.03 -24.41
CA GLU A 224 3.64 -8.22 -25.12
C GLU A 224 2.94 -9.20 -24.18
N GLN A 225 3.47 -9.38 -22.96
CA GLN A 225 2.90 -10.28 -21.96
C GLN A 225 1.66 -9.69 -21.29
N LEU A 226 1.65 -8.39 -20.99
CA LEU A 226 0.44 -7.70 -20.50
C LEU A 226 -0.72 -7.80 -21.50
N TRP A 227 -0.42 -7.94 -22.79
CA TRP A 227 -1.39 -8.16 -23.87
C TRP A 227 -1.58 -9.63 -24.23
N ASP A 228 -1.29 -10.58 -23.34
CA ASP A 228 -1.66 -11.98 -23.55
C ASP A 228 -3.20 -12.09 -23.69
N ASN A 229 -3.66 -12.86 -24.67
CA ASN A 229 -5.07 -13.10 -24.93
C ASN A 229 -5.72 -14.00 -23.88
N GLN A 230 -4.93 -14.81 -23.16
CA GLN A 230 -5.44 -15.59 -22.03
C GLN A 230 -5.73 -14.71 -20.80
N GLY A 231 -5.27 -13.46 -20.79
CA GLY A 231 -5.45 -12.56 -19.66
C GLY A 231 -4.59 -12.96 -18.45
N TRP A 232 -4.74 -12.15 -17.40
CA TRP A 232 -4.09 -12.32 -16.10
C TRP A 232 -5.12 -12.09 -15.03
N ASP A 233 -4.99 -12.77 -13.89
CA ASP A 233 -5.83 -12.49 -12.72
C ASP A 233 -5.06 -11.60 -11.73
N ILE A 234 -3.75 -11.83 -11.61
CA ILE A 234 -2.86 -11.09 -10.70
C ILE A 234 -1.63 -10.58 -11.46
N LEU A 235 -1.24 -9.33 -11.18
CA LEU A 235 0.05 -8.77 -11.55
C LEU A 235 0.91 -8.65 -10.29
N PHE A 236 2.07 -9.29 -10.30
CA PHE A 236 3.04 -9.26 -9.21
C PHE A 236 4.31 -8.53 -9.65
N PHE A 237 4.89 -7.72 -8.77
CA PHE A 237 6.17 -7.06 -9.00
C PHE A 237 7.06 -7.22 -7.76
N ALA A 238 8.30 -7.65 -7.97
CA ALA A 238 9.37 -7.63 -6.97
C ALA A 238 10.61 -6.98 -7.59
N GLY A 239 11.13 -5.93 -6.97
CA GLY A 239 12.24 -5.15 -7.52
C GLY A 239 12.30 -3.75 -6.92
N HIS A 240 13.28 -2.95 -7.35
CA HIS A 240 13.38 -1.56 -6.93
C HIS A 240 12.27 -0.67 -7.49
N SER A 241 11.87 0.31 -6.68
CA SER A 241 11.02 1.42 -7.11
C SER A 241 11.52 2.72 -6.49
N SER A 242 11.17 3.84 -7.10
CA SER A 242 11.47 5.17 -6.57
C SER A 242 10.26 6.09 -6.73
N THR A 243 10.14 7.07 -5.84
CA THR A 243 9.13 8.12 -5.97
C THR A 243 9.86 9.44 -6.22
N GLN A 244 9.34 10.28 -7.11
CA GLN A 244 9.87 11.62 -7.32
C GLN A 244 9.76 12.45 -6.03
N VAL A 245 10.63 13.44 -5.88
CA VAL A 245 10.75 14.28 -4.66
C VAL A 245 9.43 14.98 -4.31
N ASP A 246 8.60 15.31 -5.32
CA ASP A 246 7.28 15.92 -5.12
C ASP A 246 6.19 14.92 -4.68
N GLY A 247 6.52 13.62 -4.62
CA GLY A 247 5.59 12.54 -4.32
C GLY A 247 4.52 12.31 -5.39
N GLY A 248 4.64 12.95 -6.56
CA GLY A 248 3.60 12.99 -7.59
C GLY A 248 3.65 11.81 -8.55
N SER A 249 4.78 11.11 -8.66
CA SER A 249 4.89 9.91 -9.48
C SER A 249 5.93 8.92 -8.96
N GLY A 250 5.61 7.63 -9.11
CA GLY A 250 6.51 6.52 -8.85
C GLY A 250 7.05 5.91 -10.14
N GLN A 251 8.24 5.34 -10.06
CA GLN A 251 8.89 4.54 -11.09
C GLN A 251 9.16 3.14 -10.55
N ILE A 252 8.84 2.12 -11.34
CA ILE A 252 9.24 0.73 -11.08
C ILE A 252 10.41 0.37 -12.01
N TYR A 253 11.49 -0.18 -11.46
CA TYR A 253 12.66 -0.60 -12.24
C TYR A 253 12.42 -2.02 -12.71
N ILE A 254 12.04 -2.17 -13.99
CA ILE A 254 11.72 -3.47 -14.57
C ILE A 254 12.98 -4.28 -14.91
N ASN A 255 14.13 -3.62 -14.97
CA ASN A 255 15.47 -4.20 -15.05
C ASN A 255 16.49 -3.12 -14.61
N PRO A 256 17.80 -3.42 -14.51
CA PRO A 256 18.80 -2.46 -14.03
C PRO A 256 18.95 -1.19 -14.89
N THR A 257 18.40 -1.17 -16.10
CA THR A 257 18.59 -0.08 -17.09
C THR A 257 17.30 0.63 -17.49
N GLU A 258 16.13 0.04 -17.23
CA GLU A 258 14.83 0.57 -17.62
C GLU A 258 13.89 0.68 -16.42
N SER A 259 13.22 1.82 -16.31
CA SER A 259 12.14 2.05 -15.37
C SER A 259 10.86 2.51 -16.08
N LEU A 260 9.71 2.29 -15.44
CA LEU A 260 8.40 2.68 -15.95
C LEU A 260 7.58 3.38 -14.88
N THR A 261 6.90 4.45 -15.27
CA THR A 261 5.83 5.07 -14.49
C THR A 261 4.50 4.37 -14.72
N ILE A 262 3.56 4.51 -13.79
CA ILE A 262 2.18 4.03 -13.96
C ILE A 262 1.54 4.65 -15.23
N THR A 263 1.82 5.91 -15.53
CA THR A 263 1.36 6.58 -16.76
C THR A 263 1.85 5.87 -18.02
N GLN A 264 3.11 5.41 -18.03
CA GLN A 264 3.69 4.66 -19.15
C GLN A 264 3.13 3.24 -19.29
N LEU A 265 2.62 2.66 -18.19
CA LEU A 265 1.98 1.34 -18.16
C LEU A 265 0.48 1.39 -18.43
N LYS A 266 -0.15 2.56 -18.30
CA LYS A 266 -1.61 2.75 -18.32
C LYS A 266 -2.32 2.00 -19.45
N ASN A 267 -1.83 2.12 -20.68
CA ASN A 267 -2.47 1.46 -21.82
C ASN A 267 -2.33 -0.06 -21.77
N ALA A 268 -1.17 -0.57 -21.35
CA ALA A 268 -0.95 -2.00 -21.21
C ALA A 268 -1.78 -2.60 -20.07
N LEU A 269 -1.89 -1.88 -18.94
CA LEU A 269 -2.74 -2.27 -17.81
C LEU A 269 -4.22 -2.24 -18.18
N ASN A 270 -4.71 -1.22 -18.88
CA ASN A 270 -6.10 -1.15 -19.31
C ASN A 270 -6.50 -2.36 -20.17
N GLU A 271 -5.63 -2.78 -21.09
CA GLU A 271 -5.83 -3.98 -21.89
C GLU A 271 -5.83 -5.26 -21.04
N ALA A 272 -4.93 -5.37 -20.07
CA ALA A 272 -4.90 -6.50 -19.15
C ALA A 272 -6.17 -6.56 -18.28
N ILE A 273 -6.64 -5.41 -17.76
CA ILE A 273 -7.87 -5.28 -16.96
C ILE A 273 -9.09 -5.69 -17.78
N ALA A 274 -9.17 -5.23 -19.04
CA ALA A 274 -10.25 -5.61 -19.95
C ALA A 274 -10.32 -7.14 -20.19
N ARG A 275 -9.24 -7.86 -19.89
CA ARG A 275 -9.09 -9.32 -20.04
C ARG A 275 -9.07 -10.07 -18.69
N GLY A 276 -9.42 -9.40 -17.59
CA GLY A 276 -9.64 -10.03 -16.29
C GLY A 276 -8.64 -9.68 -15.20
N LEU A 277 -7.60 -8.84 -15.48
CA LEU A 277 -6.66 -8.43 -14.44
C LEU A 277 -7.39 -7.67 -13.34
N GLN A 278 -7.20 -8.12 -12.10
CA GLN A 278 -7.74 -7.49 -10.90
C GLN A 278 -6.66 -6.59 -10.29
N LEU A 279 -6.97 -5.30 -10.14
CA LEU A 279 -6.13 -4.27 -9.51
C LEU A 279 -6.92 -3.51 -8.45
#